data_AF-A0A928L778-F1
#
_entry.id   AF-A0A928L778-F1
#
_cell.length_a   1.000
_cell.length_b   1.000
_cell.length_c   1.000
_cell.angle_alpha   90.00
_cell.angle_beta   90.00
_cell.angle_gamma   90.00
#
_symmetry.space_group_name_H-M   'P 1'
#
loop_
_entity.id
_entity.type
_entity.pdbx_description
1 polymer ?
#
loop_
_entity_poly.entity_id
_entity_poly.type
_entity_poly.pdbx_seq_one_letter_code
_entity_poly.pdbx_strand_id
1 'polypeptide(L)'
;MNCRNEKIINAVIEKAEKVCPDSLALIGIYGSVATGDDYEKSDLDLLILIQDDNGWKLGTGFILDDVGVGYDIYCTNWDGLRYDSACHHAQLSKLMDSKLYTLKMRKPTKNYAD
;
A
#
# COMPACT_ATOMS: atom_id res chain seq x y z
N MET A 1 -3.90 6.52 -14.31
CA MET A 1 -4.78 6.49 -13.12
C MET A 1 -6.21 6.73 -13.57
N ASN A 2 -7.16 5.89 -13.15
CA ASN A 2 -8.58 6.03 -13.49
C ASN A 2 -9.44 6.27 -12.23
N CYS A 3 -10.72 6.57 -12.41
CA CYS A 3 -11.65 6.84 -11.32
C CYS A 3 -11.81 5.66 -10.34
N ARG A 4 -11.70 4.41 -10.82
CA ARG A 4 -11.77 3.21 -9.96
C ARG A 4 -10.58 3.16 -9.00
N ASN A 5 -9.37 3.39 -9.49
CA ASN A 5 -8.16 3.36 -8.67
C ASN A 5 -8.18 4.45 -7.60
N GLU A 6 -8.65 5.66 -7.93
CA GLU A 6 -8.82 6.74 -6.95
C GLU A 6 -9.82 6.38 -5.85
N LYS A 7 -10.95 5.74 -6.19
CA LYS A 7 -11.92 5.25 -5.20
C LYS A 7 -11.32 4.21 -4.26
N ILE A 8 -10.53 3.28 -4.79
CA ILE A 8 -9.84 2.26 -3.98
C ILE A 8 -8.85 2.91 -3.01
N ILE A 9 -8.03 3.86 -3.49
CA ILE A 9 -7.07 4.56 -2.63
C ILE A 9 -7.80 5.34 -1.52
N ASN A 10 -8.88 6.05 -1.86
CA ASN A 10 -9.68 6.77 -0.86
C ASN A 10 -10.29 5.82 0.18
N ALA A 11 -10.83 4.68 -0.24
CA ALA A 11 -11.36 3.67 0.68
C ALA A 11 -10.27 3.10 1.61
N VAL A 12 -9.05 2.89 1.09
CA VAL A 12 -7.88 2.48 1.89
C VAL A 12 -7.52 3.55 2.91
N ILE A 13 -7.47 4.83 2.53
CA ILE A 13 -7.18 5.94 3.45
C ILE A 13 -8.25 6.01 4.54
N GLU A 14 -9.53 5.95 4.17
CA GLU A 14 -10.63 5.97 5.15
C GLU A 14 -10.59 4.78 6.11
N LYS A 15 -10.27 3.58 5.62
CA LYS A 15 -10.11 2.40 6.49
C LYS A 15 -8.90 2.57 7.40
N ALA A 16 -7.78 3.09 6.89
CA ALA A 16 -6.57 3.33 7.68
C ALA A 16 -6.85 4.30 8.83
N GLU A 17 -7.53 5.41 8.58
CA GLU A 17 -7.87 6.38 9.64
C GLU A 17 -8.86 5.83 10.68
N LYS A 18 -9.70 4.84 10.32
CA LYS A 18 -10.60 4.17 11.28
C LYS A 18 -9.90 3.10 12.11
N VAL A 19 -9.00 2.34 11.49
CA VAL A 19 -8.37 1.15 12.09
C VAL A 19 -7.11 1.53 12.87
N CYS A 20 -6.30 2.41 12.30
CA CYS A 20 -5.05 2.93 12.86
C CYS A 20 -5.02 4.46 12.67
N PRO A 21 -5.85 5.21 13.44
CA PRO A 21 -5.93 6.65 13.32
C PRO A 21 -4.54 7.27 13.37
N ASP A 22 -4.28 8.26 12.52
CA ASP A 22 -3.02 9.01 12.56
C ASP A 22 -1.73 8.21 12.21
N SER A 23 -1.85 6.92 11.87
CA SER A 23 -0.69 6.04 11.67
C SER A 23 -0.32 5.83 10.19
N LEU A 24 -1.15 6.24 9.23
CA LEU A 24 -0.83 6.16 7.81
C LEU A 24 0.37 7.07 7.47
N ALA A 25 1.49 6.48 7.07
CA ALA A 25 2.72 7.20 6.76
C ALA A 25 2.87 7.49 5.25
N LEU A 26 2.59 6.48 4.42
CA LEU A 26 2.82 6.54 2.98
C LEU A 26 1.91 5.58 2.24
N ILE A 27 1.49 6.01 1.04
CA ILE A 27 0.97 5.13 -0.01
C ILE A 27 1.80 5.34 -1.26
N GLY A 28 2.42 4.27 -1.74
CA GLY A 28 3.05 4.17 -3.05
C GLY A 28 2.20 3.29 -3.98
N ILE A 29 2.31 3.53 -5.27
CA ILE A 29 1.65 2.74 -6.31
C ILE A 29 2.74 2.06 -7.13
N TYR A 30 2.66 0.74 -7.27
CA TYR A 30 3.59 -0.04 -8.10
C TYR A 30 2.81 -0.89 -9.10
N GLY A 31 3.48 -1.84 -9.75
CA GLY A 31 2.85 -2.78 -10.68
C GLY A 31 2.39 -2.12 -11.97
N SER A 32 1.43 -2.76 -12.64
CA SER A 32 1.02 -2.40 -14.01
C SER A 32 0.55 -0.94 -14.15
N VAL A 33 -0.16 -0.42 -13.15
CA VAL A 33 -0.62 0.98 -13.10
C VAL A 33 0.57 1.95 -13.02
N ALA A 34 1.64 1.57 -12.32
CA ALA A 34 2.83 2.41 -12.22
C ALA A 34 3.70 2.33 -13.47
N THR A 35 3.80 1.17 -14.13
CA THR A 35 4.60 1.00 -15.35
C THR A 35 3.89 1.51 -16.61
N GLY A 36 2.57 1.62 -16.57
CA GLY A 36 1.74 1.99 -17.73
C GLY A 36 1.34 0.79 -18.61
N ASP A 37 1.53 -0.43 -18.09
CA ASP A 37 1.12 -1.69 -18.73
C ASP A 37 -0.21 -2.20 -18.18
N ASP A 38 -1.02 -1.33 -17.57
CA ASP A 38 -2.35 -1.68 -17.08
C ASP A 38 -3.36 -1.87 -18.22
N TYR A 39 -4.27 -2.82 -18.03
CA TYR A 39 -5.39 -3.08 -18.93
C TYR A 39 -6.69 -3.21 -18.14
N GLU A 40 -7.80 -3.47 -18.84
CA GLU A 40 -9.15 -3.44 -18.27
C GLU A 40 -9.30 -4.25 -16.95
N LYS A 41 -8.61 -5.39 -16.85
CA LYS A 41 -8.67 -6.28 -15.67
C LYS A 41 -7.47 -6.15 -14.74
N SER A 42 -6.54 -5.24 -15.00
CA SER A 42 -5.51 -4.91 -14.02
C SER A 42 -6.13 -4.41 -12.73
N ASP A 43 -5.61 -4.90 -11.61
CA ASP A 43 -5.91 -4.42 -10.27
C ASP A 43 -5.02 -3.23 -9.89
N LEU A 44 -4.97 -2.89 -8.60
CA LEU A 44 -4.16 -1.79 -8.09
C LEU A 44 -3.23 -2.28 -7.00
N ASP A 45 -1.95 -2.33 -7.33
CA ASP A 45 -0.85 -2.65 -6.44
C ASP A 45 -0.46 -1.44 -5.58
N LEU A 46 -0.53 -1.57 -4.25
CA LEU A 46 -0.23 -0.51 -3.30
C LEU A 46 0.85 -0.89 -2.29
N LEU A 47 1.86 -0.03 -2.15
CA LEU A 47 2.73 -0.03 -0.98
C LEU A 47 2.08 0.84 0.10
N ILE A 48 1.49 0.23 1.12
CA ILE A 48 0.87 0.94 2.24
C ILE A 48 1.76 0.80 3.46
N LEU A 49 2.24 1.93 3.99
CA LEU A 49 3.08 1.98 5.18
C LEU A 49 2.29 2.54 6.37
N ILE A 50 2.11 1.73 7.41
CA ILE A 50 1.38 2.07 8.63
C ILE A 50 2.33 2.00 9.82
N GLN A 51 2.39 3.08 10.61
CA GLN A 51 3.19 3.18 11.83
C GLN A 51 2.41 2.69 13.07
N ASP A 52 1.82 1.51 12.96
CA ASP A 52 1.02 0.89 14.02
C ASP A 52 1.13 -0.63 13.92
N ASP A 53 1.36 -1.29 15.05
CA ASP A 53 1.44 -2.76 15.10
C ASP A 53 0.08 -3.42 14.82
N ASN A 54 -1.03 -2.66 14.87
CA ASN A 54 -2.35 -3.09 14.42
C ASN A 54 -2.58 -2.95 12.91
N GLY A 55 -1.60 -2.43 12.16
CA GLY A 55 -1.74 -2.15 10.72
C GLY A 55 -2.28 -3.36 9.94
N TRP A 56 -1.89 -4.58 10.31
CA TRP A 56 -2.34 -5.82 9.67
C TRP A 56 -3.88 -5.96 9.56
N LYS A 57 -4.66 -5.29 10.42
CA LYS A 57 -6.13 -5.25 10.36
C LYS A 57 -6.68 -4.52 9.12
N LEU A 58 -5.85 -3.77 8.41
CA LEU A 58 -6.17 -3.21 7.09
C LEU A 58 -6.23 -4.28 6.01
N GLY A 59 -5.46 -5.36 6.18
CA GLY A 59 -5.36 -6.48 5.26
C GLY A 59 -6.73 -7.00 4.83
N THR A 60 -6.98 -7.05 3.53
CA THR A 60 -8.23 -7.60 2.99
C THR A 60 -8.09 -7.97 1.52
N GLY A 61 -8.67 -9.10 1.13
CA GLY A 61 -8.88 -9.48 -0.27
C GLY A 61 -10.36 -9.35 -0.62
N PHE A 62 -10.69 -8.88 -1.82
CA PHE A 62 -12.07 -8.80 -2.31
C PHE A 62 -12.12 -8.78 -3.84
N ILE A 63 -13.30 -9.06 -4.40
CA ILE A 63 -13.58 -8.91 -5.83
C ILE A 63 -14.58 -7.76 -5.98
N LEU A 64 -14.32 -6.84 -6.92
CA LEU A 64 -15.33 -5.87 -7.35
C LEU A 64 -16.27 -6.56 -8.34
N ASP A 65 -17.45 -6.98 -7.88
CA ASP A 65 -18.38 -7.81 -8.65
C ASP A 65 -18.83 -7.20 -9.99
N ASP A 66 -18.93 -5.87 -10.06
CA ASP A 66 -19.36 -5.14 -11.26
C ASP A 66 -18.32 -5.18 -12.39
N VAL A 67 -17.04 -5.24 -12.05
CA VAL A 67 -15.93 -5.26 -13.02
C VAL A 67 -15.18 -6.60 -13.05
N GLY A 68 -15.42 -7.50 -12.09
CA GLY A 68 -14.74 -8.79 -11.97
C GLY A 68 -13.22 -8.67 -11.78
N VAL A 69 -12.76 -7.68 -11.03
CA VAL A 69 -11.34 -7.47 -10.71
C VAL A 69 -11.11 -7.78 -9.23
N GLY A 70 -10.13 -8.63 -8.96
CA GLY A 70 -9.69 -8.96 -7.60
C GLY A 70 -8.72 -7.92 -7.07
N TYR A 71 -8.80 -7.64 -5.78
CA TYR A 71 -7.90 -6.75 -5.08
C TYR A 71 -7.38 -7.46 -3.83
N ASP A 72 -6.08 -7.43 -3.66
CA ASP A 72 -5.41 -7.84 -2.44
C ASP A 72 -4.73 -6.63 -1.79
N ILE A 73 -5.32 -6.12 -0.71
CA ILE A 73 -4.80 -4.96 0.01
C ILE A 73 -4.01 -5.44 1.21
N TYR A 74 -2.70 -5.20 1.17
CA TYR A 74 -1.79 -5.45 2.29
C TYR A 74 -1.07 -4.16 2.69
N CYS A 75 -0.64 -4.10 3.94
CA CYS A 75 0.21 -3.04 4.43
C CYS A 75 1.42 -3.62 5.17
N THR A 76 2.45 -2.80 5.29
CA THR A 76 3.65 -3.10 6.06
C THR A 76 3.91 -1.99 7.09
N ASN A 77 4.78 -2.24 8.05
CA ASN A 77 5.34 -1.23 8.93
C ASN A 77 6.83 -1.03 8.59
N TRP A 78 7.54 -0.17 9.33
CA TRP A 78 8.95 0.09 9.06
C TRP A 78 9.85 -1.15 9.21
N ASP A 79 9.54 -2.04 10.16
CA ASP A 79 10.32 -3.27 10.36
C ASP A 79 10.12 -4.22 9.18
N GLY A 80 8.88 -4.37 8.69
CA GLY A 80 8.60 -5.14 7.48
C GLY A 80 9.23 -4.52 6.24
N LEU A 81 9.18 -3.20 6.08
CA LEU A 81 9.84 -2.52 4.97
C LEU A 81 11.37 -2.69 5.00
N ARG A 82 11.98 -2.65 6.19
CA ARG A 82 13.41 -2.93 6.38
C ARG A 82 13.73 -4.38 6.02
N TYR A 83 12.89 -5.32 6.47
CA TYR A 83 13.04 -6.73 6.12
C TYR A 83 12.97 -6.95 4.61
N ASP A 84 12.01 -6.32 3.93
CA ASP A 84 11.89 -6.36 2.48
C ASP A 84 13.16 -5.79 1.79
N SER A 85 13.71 -4.69 2.33
CA SER A 85 14.93 -4.05 1.80
C SER A 85 16.19 -4.90 1.91
N ALA A 86 16.19 -5.92 2.78
CA ALA A 86 17.25 -6.91 2.86
C ALA A 86 17.16 -8.00 1.78
N CYS A 87 16.17 -7.93 0.88
CA CYS A 87 16.04 -8.78 -0.31
C CYS A 87 15.94 -10.28 0.01
N HIS A 88 15.35 -10.65 1.14
CA HIS A 88 15.14 -12.05 1.52
C HIS A 88 14.10 -12.80 0.66
N HIS A 89 13.32 -12.07 -0.15
CA HIS A 89 12.32 -12.63 -1.05
C HIS A 89 12.24 -11.83 -2.37
N ALA A 90 11.58 -12.40 -3.39
CA ALA A 90 11.46 -11.78 -4.71
C ALA A 90 10.40 -10.66 -4.81
N GLN A 91 9.55 -10.46 -3.79
CA GLN A 91 8.46 -9.45 -3.80
C GLN A 91 8.99 -8.03 -3.51
N LEU A 92 9.88 -7.53 -4.37
CA LEU A 92 10.59 -6.26 -4.18
C LEU A 92 10.13 -5.14 -5.12
N SER A 93 9.22 -5.41 -6.07
CA SER A 93 8.69 -4.40 -6.99
C SER A 93 8.08 -3.20 -6.25
N LYS A 94 7.41 -3.47 -5.12
CA LYS A 94 6.90 -2.43 -4.21
C LYS A 94 7.98 -1.49 -3.66
N LEU A 95 9.25 -1.89 -3.60
CA LEU A 95 10.37 -1.04 -3.19
C LEU A 95 11.01 -0.31 -4.37
N MET A 96 11.14 -1.00 -5.52
CA MET A 96 11.93 -0.52 -6.66
C MET A 96 11.14 0.40 -7.59
N ASP A 97 9.87 0.07 -7.84
CA ASP A 97 9.06 0.70 -8.88
C ASP A 97 7.97 1.63 -8.32
N SER A 98 7.83 1.69 -7.00
CA SER A 98 6.78 2.47 -6.35
C SER A 98 6.90 3.96 -6.67
N LYS A 99 5.81 4.51 -7.23
CA LYS A 99 5.61 5.94 -7.38
C LYS A 99 4.81 6.45 -6.18
N LEU A 100 5.34 7.46 -5.49
CA LEU A 100 4.68 8.07 -4.34
C LEU A 100 3.33 8.68 -4.75
N TYR A 101 2.25 8.26 -4.09
CA TYR A 101 0.93 8.86 -4.25
C TYR A 101 0.63 9.84 -3.13
N THR A 102 0.81 9.42 -1.88
CA THR A 102 0.72 10.30 -0.71
C THR A 102 1.79 9.98 0.31
N LEU A 103 2.27 11.02 0.98
CA LEU A 103 3.29 10.96 2.02
C LEU A 103 2.89 11.88 3.17
N LYS A 104 2.64 11.29 4.33
CA LYS A 104 2.51 12.01 5.61
C LYS A 104 3.85 11.89 6.34
N MET A 105 4.69 12.91 6.18
CA MET A 105 5.94 13.01 6.94
C MET A 105 5.62 13.16 8.43
N ARG A 106 5.82 12.09 9.21
CA ARG A 106 5.89 12.13 10.67
C ARG A 106 7.21 11.53 11.11
N LYS A 107 7.83 12.13 12.12
CA LYS A 107 9.00 11.53 12.75
C LYS A 107 8.61 10.13 13.23
N PRO A 108 9.36 9.09 12.86
CA PRO A 108 9.17 7.77 13.44
C PRO A 108 9.20 7.89 14.96
N THR A 109 8.17 7.40 15.64
CA THR A 109 8.12 7.40 17.11
C THR A 109 9.10 6.41 17.71
N LYS A 110 9.41 5.34 16.96
CA LYS A 110 10.53 4.43 17.21
C LYS A 110 11.76 4.91 16.46
N ASN A 111 12.90 4.96 17.14
CA ASN A 111 14.17 5.28 16.49
C ASN A 111 14.61 4.05 15.69
N TYR A 112 14.63 4.18 14.37
CA TYR A 112 15.05 3.12 13.45
C TYR A 112 16.54 3.27 13.05
N ALA A 113 17.31 4.10 13.74
CA ALA A 113 18.74 4.21 13.53
C ALA A 113 19.48 3.16 14.38
N ASP A 114 19.60 1.95 13.83
CA ASP A 114 20.57 0.91 14.21
C ASP A 114 21.19 0.38 12.92
#